data_AF-A0A966UQ06-F1
#
_entry.id   AF-A0A966UQ06-F1
#
_cell.length_a   1.000
_cell.length_b   1.000
_cell.length_c   1.000
_cell.angle_alpha   90.00
_cell.angle_beta   90.00
_cell.angle_gamma   90.00
#
_symmetry.space_group_name_H-M   'P 1'
#
loop_
_entity.id
_entity.type
_entity.pdbx_description
1 polymer ?
#
loop_
_entity_poly.entity_id
_entity_poly.type
_entity_poly.pdbx_seq_one_letter_code
_entity_poly.pdbx_strand_id
1 'polypeptide(L)'
;MTRTKLWRLSLAAILGFGWLFLTPAYSDDPLNLAAQEIQKLNDSVSDLNYQDEFISLIDTAEQKYDLAVAAKQSRDEAYTAYDTAVTQEATALEQKNLAQSAVDGQTVTVAAALQDKNDAQDALDVANLNVQTTQANMQNAGGSGLSYTVYYLTRGFGGVALTAGETGCHGTWTSNSMSPGVATCYRYENFIVKFTGTITVPSNWTSTYFAGYTDDGFKMYINGQLAINNWREQGSTWSPYSPIYDVSEDKTLNVEIWWYNGGGPGYYHLGWAIPGGWTGAGCDYTGGWGVGFSCNLNTFSSGSGATQEQINAYNQAVTNQAGAQQNYNDKTTIYNAEVSTLNTCNQTLQSKTVAYDNSVINKANNLTAKNNTQT
;
A
#
# COMPACT_ATOMS: atom_id res chain seq x y z
N MET A 1 -7.51 -60.26 -93.55
CA MET A 1 -7.14 -60.87 -92.26
C MET A 1 -8.26 -60.63 -91.27
N THR A 2 -8.87 -61.70 -90.81
CA THR A 2 -10.04 -61.77 -89.92
C THR A 2 -9.74 -61.18 -88.55
N ARG A 3 -10.11 -59.92 -88.33
CA ARG A 3 -10.12 -59.29 -87.00
C ARG A 3 -11.30 -59.86 -86.20
N THR A 4 -11.01 -60.83 -85.34
CA THR A 4 -11.97 -61.58 -84.52
C THR A 4 -12.68 -60.69 -83.51
N LYS A 5 -13.89 -61.09 -83.09
CA LYS A 5 -14.72 -60.44 -82.05
C LYS A 5 -13.94 -60.13 -80.75
N LEU A 6 -12.90 -60.90 -80.44
CA LEU A 6 -11.98 -60.62 -79.34
C LEU A 6 -11.29 -59.25 -79.46
N TRP A 7 -10.89 -58.81 -80.66
CA TRP A 7 -10.20 -57.52 -80.86
C TRP A 7 -11.13 -56.32 -80.64
N ARG A 8 -12.43 -56.48 -80.92
CA ARG A 8 -13.48 -55.45 -80.73
C ARG A 8 -13.95 -55.36 -79.28
N LEU A 9 -13.99 -56.48 -78.57
CA LEU A 9 -14.22 -56.52 -77.12
C LEU A 9 -13.02 -55.97 -76.34
N SER A 10 -11.78 -56.21 -76.80
CA SER A 10 -10.60 -55.60 -76.18
C SER A 10 -10.51 -54.08 -76.45
N LEU A 11 -10.91 -53.60 -77.63
CA LEU A 11 -10.98 -52.14 -77.86
C LEU A 11 -12.07 -51.47 -77.02
N ALA A 12 -13.25 -52.08 -76.91
CA ALA A 12 -14.33 -51.56 -76.06
C ALA A 12 -14.02 -51.65 -74.56
N ALA A 13 -13.27 -52.67 -74.12
CA ALA A 13 -12.79 -52.78 -72.74
C ALA A 13 -11.66 -51.77 -72.44
N ILE A 14 -10.77 -51.50 -73.40
CA ILE A 14 -9.74 -50.45 -73.29
C ILE A 14 -10.38 -49.04 -73.38
N LEU A 15 -11.44 -48.84 -74.15
CA LEU A 15 -12.13 -47.54 -74.25
C LEU A 15 -13.13 -47.31 -73.09
N GLY A 16 -13.65 -48.37 -72.47
CA GLY A 16 -14.56 -48.29 -71.32
C GLY A 16 -13.88 -48.35 -69.94
N PHE A 17 -12.70 -48.98 -69.85
CA PHE A 17 -11.95 -49.21 -68.60
C PHE A 17 -10.43 -48.97 -68.72
N GLY A 18 -9.90 -48.54 -69.88
CA GLY A 18 -8.45 -48.35 -70.06
C GLY A 18 -7.85 -47.24 -69.21
N TRP A 19 -8.68 -46.30 -68.75
CA TRP A 19 -8.30 -45.30 -67.74
C TRP A 19 -7.98 -45.90 -66.36
N LEU A 20 -8.41 -47.13 -66.07
CA LEU A 20 -8.20 -47.77 -64.77
C LEU A 20 -6.83 -48.47 -64.64
N PHE A 21 -6.06 -48.62 -65.73
CA PHE A 21 -4.79 -49.39 -65.74
C PHE A 21 -3.60 -48.67 -66.40
N LEU A 22 -3.65 -47.34 -66.57
CA LEU A 22 -2.50 -46.56 -67.04
C LEU A 22 -1.53 -46.29 -65.87
N THR A 23 -0.60 -47.22 -65.61
CA THR A 23 0.68 -46.85 -65.00
C THR A 23 1.50 -46.11 -66.05
N PRO A 24 1.92 -44.84 -65.85
CA PRO A 24 2.53 -44.10 -66.94
C PRO A 24 4.00 -44.49 -67.12
N ALA A 25 4.30 -45.08 -68.27
CA ALA A 25 5.56 -44.82 -68.96
C ALA A 25 5.24 -43.77 -70.04
N TYR A 26 5.81 -42.57 -69.89
CA TYR A 26 5.67 -41.32 -70.70
C TYR A 26 4.76 -40.21 -70.16
N SER A 27 5.42 -39.24 -69.52
CA SER A 27 5.33 -37.76 -69.57
C SER A 27 4.03 -36.95 -69.76
N ASP A 28 2.93 -37.47 -70.27
CA ASP A 28 1.73 -36.65 -70.53
C ASP A 28 0.63 -36.93 -69.48
N ASP A 29 0.06 -35.84 -68.94
CA ASP A 29 -1.09 -35.89 -68.03
C ASP A 29 -2.23 -36.70 -68.68
N PRO A 30 -2.81 -37.72 -68.02
CA PRO A 30 -3.89 -38.53 -68.56
C PRO A 30 -5.06 -37.70 -69.13
N LEU A 31 -5.36 -36.52 -68.56
CA LEU A 31 -6.37 -35.61 -69.11
C LEU A 31 -5.93 -34.98 -70.44
N ASN A 32 -4.67 -34.58 -70.56
CA ASN A 32 -4.13 -34.05 -71.82
C ASN A 32 -4.14 -35.13 -72.92
N LEU A 33 -3.79 -36.37 -72.57
CA LEU A 33 -3.85 -37.51 -73.49
C LEU A 33 -5.29 -37.79 -73.95
N ALA A 34 -6.26 -37.72 -73.03
CA ALA A 34 -7.67 -37.90 -73.33
C ALA A 34 -8.25 -36.82 -74.24
N ALA A 35 -7.90 -35.55 -74.01
CA ALA A 35 -8.29 -34.45 -74.87
C ALA A 35 -7.78 -34.68 -76.32
N GLN A 36 -6.53 -35.14 -76.46
CA GLN A 36 -5.93 -35.46 -77.76
C GLN A 36 -6.62 -36.67 -78.44
N GLU A 37 -7.02 -37.68 -77.68
CA GLU A 37 -7.74 -38.85 -78.21
C GLU A 37 -9.17 -38.53 -78.64
N ILE A 38 -9.90 -37.71 -77.86
CA ILE A 38 -11.22 -37.21 -78.22
C ILE A 38 -11.15 -36.37 -79.51
N GLN A 39 -10.14 -35.50 -79.64
CA GLN A 39 -9.94 -34.73 -80.87
C GLN A 39 -9.70 -35.63 -82.09
N LYS A 40 -8.86 -36.66 -81.96
CA LYS A 40 -8.62 -37.64 -83.03
C LYS A 40 -9.90 -38.38 -83.43
N LEU A 41 -10.76 -38.70 -82.46
CA LEU A 41 -12.06 -39.33 -82.72
C LEU A 41 -12.99 -38.40 -83.50
N ASN A 42 -13.08 -37.12 -83.11
CA ASN A 42 -13.83 -36.08 -83.83
C ASN A 42 -13.35 -35.91 -85.27
N ASP A 43 -12.02 -35.88 -85.48
CA ASP A 43 -11.43 -35.72 -86.81
C ASP A 43 -11.68 -36.94 -87.72
N SER A 44 -11.94 -38.12 -87.15
CA SER A 44 -12.13 -39.38 -87.88
C SER A 44 -13.60 -39.74 -88.15
N VAL A 45 -14.55 -39.01 -87.57
CA VAL A 45 -15.98 -39.36 -87.53
C VAL A 45 -16.64 -39.34 -88.93
N SER A 46 -16.13 -38.49 -89.84
CA SER A 46 -16.66 -38.28 -91.18
C SER A 46 -16.46 -39.46 -92.14
N ASP A 47 -15.51 -40.35 -91.84
CA ASP A 47 -15.06 -41.43 -92.74
C ASP A 47 -15.74 -42.78 -92.45
N LEU A 48 -16.74 -42.82 -91.55
CA LEU A 48 -17.38 -44.04 -91.07
C LEU A 48 -18.82 -44.21 -91.59
N ASN A 49 -19.21 -45.45 -91.96
CA ASN A 49 -20.54 -45.81 -92.47
C ASN A 49 -21.65 -45.95 -91.38
N TYR A 50 -21.32 -45.67 -90.11
CA TYR A 50 -22.20 -45.80 -88.94
C TYR A 50 -22.08 -44.55 -88.05
N GLN A 51 -22.40 -43.37 -88.61
CA GLN A 51 -22.09 -42.07 -88.02
C GLN A 51 -22.84 -41.80 -86.71
N ASP A 52 -24.14 -42.08 -86.65
CA ASP A 52 -24.98 -41.69 -85.49
C ASP A 52 -24.59 -42.38 -84.16
N GLU A 53 -24.31 -43.68 -84.21
CA GLU A 53 -23.95 -44.46 -83.01
C GLU A 53 -22.52 -44.12 -82.51
N PHE A 54 -21.63 -43.71 -83.43
CA PHE A 54 -20.26 -43.33 -83.11
C PHE A 54 -20.15 -41.88 -82.59
N ILE A 55 -20.97 -40.95 -83.11
CA ILE A 55 -21.11 -39.58 -82.59
C ILE A 55 -21.56 -39.59 -81.12
N SER A 56 -22.58 -40.40 -80.78
CA SER A 56 -23.08 -40.51 -79.40
C SER A 56 -22.02 -40.99 -78.39
N LEU A 57 -21.07 -41.83 -78.83
CA LEU A 57 -19.95 -42.27 -78.00
C LEU A 57 -18.91 -41.17 -77.80
N ILE A 58 -18.70 -40.31 -78.80
CA ILE A 58 -17.81 -39.15 -78.69
C ILE A 58 -18.40 -38.11 -77.74
N ASP A 59 -19.69 -37.79 -77.86
CA ASP A 59 -20.39 -36.89 -76.92
C ASP A 59 -20.28 -37.38 -75.47
N THR A 60 -20.41 -38.70 -75.27
CA THR A 60 -20.22 -39.32 -73.95
C THR A 60 -18.78 -39.18 -73.45
N ALA A 61 -17.79 -39.29 -74.34
CA ALA A 61 -16.39 -39.14 -73.99
C ALA A 61 -16.04 -37.69 -73.63
N GLU A 62 -16.56 -36.71 -74.39
CA GLU A 62 -16.45 -35.27 -74.09
C GLU A 62 -17.06 -34.94 -72.74
N GLN A 63 -18.29 -35.40 -72.47
CA GLN A 63 -18.95 -35.18 -71.18
C GLN A 63 -18.13 -35.77 -70.02
N LYS A 64 -17.58 -36.98 -70.18
CA LYS A 64 -16.72 -37.60 -69.16
C LYS A 64 -15.41 -36.86 -68.97
N TYR A 65 -14.83 -36.33 -70.05
CA TYR A 65 -13.63 -35.50 -69.97
C TYR A 65 -13.90 -34.21 -69.20
N ASP A 66 -14.98 -33.49 -69.50
CA ASP A 66 -15.37 -32.27 -68.79
C ASP A 66 -15.58 -32.53 -67.29
N LEU A 67 -16.26 -33.63 -66.95
CA LEU A 67 -16.43 -34.08 -65.57
C LEU A 67 -15.08 -34.37 -64.89
N ALA A 68 -14.14 -34.99 -65.60
CA ALA A 68 -12.81 -35.30 -65.07
C ALA A 68 -11.94 -34.04 -64.87
N VAL A 69 -12.02 -33.07 -65.79
CA VAL A 69 -11.36 -31.76 -65.63
C VAL A 69 -11.92 -31.02 -64.41
N ALA A 70 -13.25 -30.94 -64.29
CA ALA A 70 -13.91 -30.29 -63.16
C ALA A 70 -13.56 -30.97 -61.82
N ALA A 71 -13.49 -32.31 -61.79
CA ALA A 71 -13.08 -33.08 -60.63
C ALA A 71 -11.62 -32.80 -60.25
N LYS A 72 -10.69 -32.76 -61.23
CA LYS A 72 -9.29 -32.40 -60.99
C LYS A 72 -9.16 -30.99 -60.42
N GLN A 73 -9.87 -30.02 -61.00
CA GLN A 73 -9.85 -28.65 -60.49
C GLN A 73 -10.34 -28.58 -59.04
N SER A 74 -11.47 -29.22 -58.75
CA SER A 74 -12.04 -29.29 -57.39
C SER A 74 -11.05 -29.91 -56.39
N ARG A 75 -10.34 -30.97 -56.81
CA ARG A 75 -9.28 -31.60 -56.02
C ARG A 75 -8.13 -30.62 -55.76
N ASP A 76 -7.59 -29.98 -56.79
CA ASP A 76 -6.44 -29.09 -56.67
C ASP A 76 -6.75 -27.88 -55.77
N GLU A 77 -7.98 -27.35 -55.86
CA GLU A 77 -8.50 -26.30 -54.98
C GLU A 77 -8.59 -26.79 -53.52
N ALA A 78 -9.13 -28.00 -53.28
CA ALA A 78 -9.24 -28.57 -51.94
C ALA A 78 -7.87 -28.87 -51.30
N TYR A 79 -6.89 -29.30 -52.09
CA TYR A 79 -5.50 -29.49 -51.61
C TYR A 79 -4.87 -28.15 -51.22
N THR A 80 -4.99 -27.14 -52.07
CA THR A 80 -4.48 -25.79 -51.80
C THR A 80 -5.10 -25.18 -50.54
N ALA A 81 -6.42 -25.35 -50.36
CA ALA A 81 -7.14 -24.87 -49.20
C ALA A 81 -6.68 -25.58 -47.91
N TYR A 82 -6.46 -26.90 -47.96
CA TYR A 82 -5.92 -27.66 -46.83
C TYR A 82 -4.50 -27.21 -46.46
N ASP A 83 -3.59 -27.08 -47.42
CA ASP A 83 -2.20 -26.65 -47.15
C ASP A 83 -2.15 -25.22 -46.57
N THR A 84 -3.05 -24.35 -47.04
CA THR A 84 -3.25 -23.01 -46.45
C THR A 84 -3.74 -23.10 -45.00
N ALA A 85 -4.72 -23.95 -44.71
CA ALA A 85 -5.25 -24.14 -43.36
C ALA A 85 -4.20 -24.71 -42.38
N VAL A 86 -3.33 -25.62 -42.84
CA VAL A 86 -2.18 -26.13 -42.05
C VAL A 86 -1.24 -24.98 -41.67
N THR A 87 -0.91 -24.11 -42.61
CA THR A 87 -0.01 -22.97 -42.36
C THR A 87 -0.64 -21.96 -41.38
N GLN A 88 -1.94 -21.70 -41.52
CA GLN A 88 -2.70 -20.83 -40.61
C GLN A 88 -2.76 -21.39 -39.19
N GLU A 89 -2.99 -22.69 -39.02
CA GLU A 89 -2.97 -23.35 -37.70
C GLU A 89 -1.59 -23.23 -37.05
N ALA A 90 -0.51 -23.51 -37.79
CA ALA A 90 0.85 -23.38 -37.27
C ALA A 90 1.13 -21.95 -36.78
N THR A 91 0.70 -20.94 -37.54
CA THR A 91 0.85 -19.52 -37.18
C THR A 91 0.02 -19.18 -35.94
N ALA A 92 -1.23 -19.66 -35.85
CA ALA A 92 -2.09 -19.42 -34.71
C ALA A 92 -1.55 -20.07 -33.43
N LEU A 93 -0.96 -21.26 -33.53
CA LEU A 93 -0.31 -21.96 -32.43
C LEU A 93 0.90 -21.18 -31.91
N GLU A 94 1.76 -20.69 -32.80
CA GLU A 94 2.90 -19.85 -32.43
C GLU A 94 2.46 -18.59 -31.68
N GLN A 95 1.44 -17.90 -32.19
CA GLN A 95 0.88 -16.71 -31.56
C GLN A 95 0.26 -16.99 -30.19
N LYS A 96 -0.41 -18.15 -30.03
CA LYS A 96 -0.92 -18.62 -28.73
C LYS A 96 0.23 -18.86 -27.75
N ASN A 97 1.30 -19.53 -28.18
CA ASN A 97 2.45 -19.83 -27.33
C ASN A 97 3.20 -18.56 -26.90
N LEU A 98 3.33 -17.57 -27.79
CA LEU A 98 3.88 -16.25 -27.45
C LEU A 98 3.00 -15.52 -26.41
N ALA A 99 1.69 -15.55 -26.58
CA ALA A 99 0.76 -14.95 -25.62
C ALA A 99 0.82 -15.66 -24.25
N GLN A 100 0.97 -16.99 -24.23
CA GLN A 100 1.16 -17.76 -22.99
C GLN A 100 2.47 -17.34 -22.30
N SER A 101 3.57 -17.26 -23.05
CA SER A 101 4.87 -16.84 -22.52
C SER A 101 4.81 -15.42 -21.92
N ALA A 102 4.02 -14.52 -22.52
CA ALA A 102 3.80 -13.18 -21.99
C ALA A 102 3.02 -13.20 -20.65
N VAL A 103 2.00 -14.05 -20.52
CA VAL A 103 1.29 -14.27 -19.24
C VAL A 103 2.25 -14.81 -18.18
N ASP A 104 3.05 -15.83 -18.53
CA ASP A 104 3.99 -16.45 -17.60
C ASP A 104 5.03 -15.44 -17.10
N GLY A 105 5.61 -14.65 -18.02
CA GLY A 105 6.55 -13.58 -17.68
C GLY A 105 5.92 -12.51 -16.80
N GLN A 106 4.73 -12.02 -17.16
CA GLN A 106 4.04 -10.98 -16.40
C GLN A 106 3.59 -11.48 -15.02
N THR A 107 3.28 -12.78 -14.87
CA THR A 107 2.94 -13.39 -13.57
C THR A 107 4.10 -13.27 -12.59
N VAL A 108 5.34 -13.49 -13.05
CA VAL A 108 6.54 -13.31 -12.22
C VAL A 108 6.72 -11.85 -11.82
N THR A 109 6.52 -10.91 -12.75
CA THR A 109 6.60 -9.47 -12.47
C THR A 109 5.59 -9.04 -11.40
N VAL A 110 4.34 -9.52 -11.48
CA VAL A 110 3.31 -9.24 -10.47
C VAL A 110 3.70 -9.81 -9.11
N ALA A 111 4.25 -11.04 -9.07
CA ALA A 111 4.73 -11.64 -7.84
C ALA A 111 5.84 -10.82 -7.17
N ALA A 112 6.81 -10.31 -7.95
CA ALA A 112 7.86 -9.44 -7.44
C ALA A 112 7.29 -8.10 -6.92
N ALA A 113 6.38 -7.47 -7.67
CA ALA A 113 5.73 -6.23 -7.24
C ALA A 113 4.88 -6.41 -5.96
N LEU A 114 4.26 -7.59 -5.78
CA LEU A 114 3.54 -7.94 -4.55
C LEU A 114 4.49 -8.06 -3.36
N GLN A 115 5.65 -8.71 -3.55
CA GLN A 115 6.66 -8.82 -2.50
C GLN A 115 7.15 -7.42 -2.08
N ASP A 116 7.52 -6.58 -3.04
CA ASP A 116 7.93 -5.19 -2.81
C ASP A 116 6.87 -4.39 -2.02
N LYS A 117 5.58 -4.60 -2.34
CA LYS A 117 4.47 -3.96 -1.63
C LYS A 117 4.38 -4.46 -0.17
N ASN A 118 4.52 -5.77 0.05
CA ASN A 118 4.48 -6.35 1.39
C ASN A 118 5.67 -5.88 2.24
N ASP A 119 6.87 -5.84 1.66
CA ASP A 119 8.07 -5.32 2.35
C ASP A 119 7.89 -3.84 2.75
N ALA A 120 7.26 -3.04 1.87
CA ALA A 120 6.93 -1.65 2.17
C ALA A 120 5.86 -1.51 3.27
N GLN A 121 4.89 -2.44 3.35
CA GLN A 121 3.90 -2.50 4.42
C GLN A 121 4.57 -2.83 5.77
N ASP A 122 5.44 -3.84 5.79
CA ASP A 122 6.19 -4.21 7.01
C ASP A 122 7.03 -3.03 7.52
N ALA A 123 7.69 -2.30 6.61
CA ALA A 123 8.43 -1.09 6.95
C ALA A 123 7.54 0.03 7.52
N LEU A 124 6.33 0.21 6.99
CA LEU A 124 5.34 1.16 7.50
C LEU A 124 4.86 0.76 8.90
N ASP A 125 4.60 -0.53 9.13
CA ASP A 125 4.17 -1.04 10.44
C ASP A 125 5.26 -0.86 11.50
N VAL A 126 6.52 -1.11 11.14
CA VAL A 126 7.67 -0.79 12.00
C VAL A 126 7.75 0.71 12.30
N ALA A 127 7.54 1.57 11.30
CA ALA A 127 7.55 3.02 11.51
C ALA A 127 6.41 3.48 12.42
N ASN A 128 5.21 2.91 12.28
CA ASN A 128 4.06 3.14 13.16
C ASN A 128 4.36 2.74 14.61
N LEU A 129 4.96 1.55 14.82
CA LEU A 129 5.38 1.09 16.14
C LEU A 129 6.42 2.02 16.77
N ASN A 130 7.36 2.54 15.99
CA ASN A 130 8.36 3.49 16.45
C ASN A 130 7.73 4.82 16.90
N VAL A 131 6.72 5.34 16.18
CA VAL A 131 5.96 6.52 16.61
C VAL A 131 5.25 6.26 17.94
N GLN A 132 4.56 5.12 18.08
CA GLN A 132 3.88 4.76 19.33
C GLN A 132 4.86 4.65 20.51
N THR A 133 6.00 4.00 20.29
CA THR A 133 7.04 3.80 21.31
C THR A 133 7.66 5.12 21.75
N THR A 134 8.03 5.98 20.80
CA THR A 134 8.63 7.29 21.09
C THR A 134 7.64 8.23 21.77
N GLN A 135 6.37 8.19 21.37
CA GLN A 135 5.29 8.92 22.03
C GLN A 135 5.08 8.47 23.48
N ALA A 136 5.04 7.16 23.73
CA ALA A 136 4.93 6.62 25.09
C ALA A 136 6.13 7.02 25.96
N ASN A 137 7.34 7.04 25.40
CA ASN A 137 8.54 7.48 26.12
C ASN A 137 8.48 8.97 26.49
N MET A 138 7.91 9.83 25.63
CA MET A 138 7.68 11.23 25.97
C MET A 138 6.64 11.40 27.07
N GLN A 139 5.54 10.63 27.03
CA GLN A 139 4.45 10.72 28.01
C GLN A 139 4.84 10.21 29.41
N ASN A 140 5.76 9.25 29.48
CA ASN A 140 6.23 8.68 30.75
C ASN A 140 7.38 9.49 31.41
N ALA A 141 7.81 10.61 30.82
CA ALA A 141 8.97 11.36 31.28
C ALA A 141 8.69 12.39 32.42
N GLY A 142 7.44 12.52 32.88
CA GLY A 142 7.07 13.33 34.05
C GLY A 142 5.63 13.08 34.53
N GLY A 143 5.38 13.30 35.83
CA GLY A 143 4.05 13.24 36.44
C GLY A 143 3.35 14.60 36.45
N SER A 144 2.01 14.63 36.39
CA SER A 144 1.23 15.86 36.57
C SER A 144 1.27 16.30 38.04
N GLY A 145 1.50 17.59 38.27
CA GLY A 145 1.64 18.19 39.60
C GLY A 145 3.08 18.20 40.13
N LEU A 146 3.35 19.09 41.08
CA LEU A 146 4.62 19.11 41.81
C LEU A 146 4.67 17.91 42.77
N SER A 147 5.81 17.24 42.88
CA SER A 147 6.01 16.23 43.92
C SER A 147 6.09 16.94 45.26
N TYR A 148 5.31 16.52 46.25
CA TYR A 148 5.36 17.07 47.60
C TYR A 148 5.77 16.01 48.63
N THR A 149 6.42 16.46 49.70
CA THR A 149 6.77 15.66 50.87
C THR A 149 6.55 16.47 52.13
N VAL A 150 5.91 15.87 53.13
CA VAL A 150 5.65 16.50 54.43
C VAL A 150 6.65 16.00 55.47
N TYR A 151 7.28 16.94 56.15
CA TYR A 151 8.25 16.72 57.22
C TYR A 151 7.65 17.13 58.56
N TYR A 152 8.11 16.47 59.62
CA TYR A 152 7.91 16.97 60.97
C TYR A 152 8.66 18.29 61.14
N LEU A 153 8.04 19.25 61.84
CA LEU A 153 8.70 20.50 62.21
C LEU A 153 9.33 20.35 63.60
N THR A 154 10.59 20.79 63.72
CA THR A 154 11.24 21.07 65.01
C THR A 154 11.72 22.51 65.05
N ARG A 155 11.96 23.03 66.25
CA ARG A 155 12.42 24.40 66.48
C ARG A 155 13.91 24.40 66.80
N GLY A 156 14.69 25.07 65.95
CA GLY A 156 16.10 25.33 66.17
C GLY A 156 16.35 26.53 67.09
N PHE A 157 17.63 26.88 67.23
CA PHE A 157 18.03 28.10 67.93
C PHE A 157 17.35 29.34 67.33
N GLY A 158 16.80 30.21 68.18
CA GLY A 158 16.05 31.39 67.74
C GLY A 158 14.63 31.11 67.22
N GLY A 159 14.09 29.89 67.41
CA GLY A 159 12.72 29.54 67.01
C GLY A 159 12.54 29.20 65.53
N VAL A 160 13.63 29.09 64.77
CA VAL A 160 13.61 28.76 63.34
C VAL A 160 13.00 27.38 63.11
N ALA A 161 12.05 27.29 62.18
CA ALA A 161 11.48 26.02 61.76
C ALA A 161 12.51 25.18 60.98
N LEU A 162 12.76 23.97 61.44
CA LEU A 162 13.66 23.00 60.82
C LEU A 162 12.93 21.68 60.58
N THR A 163 13.37 20.91 59.60
CA THR A 163 12.84 19.56 59.38
C THR A 163 13.36 18.60 60.45
N ALA A 164 12.49 17.72 60.93
CA ALA A 164 12.79 16.69 61.92
C ALA A 164 12.54 15.27 61.36
N GLY A 165 12.82 15.09 60.07
CA GLY A 165 12.55 13.87 59.33
C GLY A 165 11.22 13.88 58.57
N GLU A 166 11.11 12.97 57.60
CA GLU A 166 9.90 12.80 56.79
C GLU A 166 8.79 12.13 57.60
N THR A 167 7.55 12.55 57.37
CA THR A 167 6.37 11.93 57.98
C THR A 167 5.94 10.64 57.27
N GLY A 168 6.55 10.31 56.12
CA GLY A 168 6.06 9.31 55.18
C GLY A 168 4.93 9.81 54.26
N CYS A 169 4.44 11.04 54.48
CA CYS A 169 3.43 11.68 53.64
C CYS A 169 4.07 12.34 52.42
N HIS A 170 3.76 11.85 51.22
CA HIS A 170 4.23 12.39 49.96
C HIS A 170 3.22 12.10 48.84
N GLY A 171 3.35 12.79 47.72
CA GLY A 171 2.51 12.57 46.54
C GLY A 171 2.74 13.62 45.46
N THR A 172 1.77 13.80 44.59
CA THR A 172 1.75 14.90 43.62
C THR A 172 0.67 15.91 43.98
N TRP A 173 0.98 17.20 43.78
CA TRP A 173 0.09 18.33 44.05
C TRP A 173 -0.10 19.16 42.79
N THR A 174 -1.34 19.22 42.30
CA THR A 174 -1.71 19.88 41.03
C THR A 174 -2.33 21.26 41.22
N SER A 175 -2.49 21.71 42.46
CA SER A 175 -3.08 23.01 42.80
C SER A 175 -2.01 24.01 43.22
N ASN A 176 -2.29 25.30 43.03
CA ASN A 176 -1.45 26.38 43.54
C ASN A 176 -1.67 26.68 45.02
N SER A 177 -2.68 26.07 45.64
CA SER A 177 -3.01 26.27 47.04
C SER A 177 -3.08 24.95 47.79
N MET A 178 -2.75 24.98 49.08
CA MET A 178 -2.85 23.86 50.00
C MET A 178 -3.28 24.40 51.37
N SER A 179 -4.26 23.75 51.98
CA SER A 179 -4.67 24.01 53.37
C SER A 179 -4.30 22.81 54.24
N PRO A 180 -4.06 23.01 55.55
CA PRO A 180 -3.83 21.90 56.46
C PRO A 180 -5.03 20.94 56.51
N GLY A 181 -4.76 19.65 56.75
CA GLY A 181 -5.76 18.58 56.75
C GLY A 181 -5.28 17.38 55.94
N VAL A 182 -6.12 16.87 55.05
CA VAL A 182 -5.83 15.61 54.30
C VAL A 182 -4.49 15.67 53.56
N ALA A 183 -4.20 16.78 52.87
CA ALA A 183 -2.98 16.95 52.07
C ALA A 183 -1.69 17.02 52.91
N THR A 184 -1.80 17.38 54.19
CA THR A 184 -0.68 17.41 55.15
C THR A 184 -0.72 16.20 56.08
N CYS A 185 -1.38 15.12 55.65
CA CYS A 185 -1.60 13.91 56.43
C CYS A 185 -2.24 14.16 57.80
N TYR A 186 -3.38 14.85 57.76
CA TYR A 186 -4.22 15.22 58.89
C TYR A 186 -3.51 16.09 59.94
N ARG A 187 -2.43 16.78 59.55
CA ARG A 187 -1.75 17.74 60.42
C ARG A 187 -2.30 19.13 60.19
N TYR A 188 -2.66 19.78 61.28
CA TYR A 188 -3.12 21.16 61.27
C TYR A 188 -2.01 22.16 61.55
N GLU A 189 -0.95 21.75 62.26
CA GLU A 189 0.18 22.58 62.67
C GLU A 189 1.45 21.73 62.83
N ASN A 190 2.58 22.38 63.09
CA ASN A 190 3.90 21.78 63.32
C ASN A 190 4.36 20.84 62.18
N PHE A 191 4.23 21.31 60.95
CA PHE A 191 4.70 20.59 59.77
C PHE A 191 5.43 21.52 58.79
N ILE A 192 6.25 20.90 57.94
CA ILE A 192 6.90 21.53 56.79
C ILE A 192 6.51 20.75 55.54
N VAL A 193 6.13 21.42 54.46
CA VAL A 193 5.92 20.81 53.15
C VAL A 193 7.01 21.28 52.20
N LYS A 194 7.65 20.33 51.52
CA LYS A 194 8.54 20.58 50.39
C LYS A 194 7.82 20.19 49.10
N PHE A 195 7.78 21.08 48.12
CA PHE A 195 7.35 20.80 46.76
C PHE A 195 8.57 20.84 45.83
N THR A 196 8.64 19.93 44.87
CA THR A 196 9.68 19.87 43.85
C THR A 196 9.09 19.51 42.49
N GLY A 197 9.68 20.05 41.44
CA GLY A 197 9.25 19.79 40.07
C GLY A 197 9.46 21.02 39.22
N THR A 198 8.50 21.27 38.35
CA THR A 198 8.68 22.20 37.24
C THR A 198 7.39 22.98 37.00
N ILE A 199 7.55 24.28 36.75
CA ILE A 199 6.49 25.21 36.36
C ILE A 199 6.69 25.57 34.88
N THR A 200 5.71 25.25 34.03
CA THR A 200 5.71 25.64 32.61
C THR A 200 4.73 26.79 32.38
N VAL A 201 5.24 27.93 31.93
CA VAL A 201 4.43 29.11 31.58
C VAL A 201 3.79 28.98 30.18
N PRO A 202 2.69 29.68 29.89
CA PRO A 202 2.13 29.77 28.54
C PRO A 202 3.15 30.26 27.50
N SER A 203 3.05 29.75 26.27
CA SER A 203 4.03 30.00 25.21
C SER A 203 4.19 31.47 24.83
N ASN A 204 3.13 32.27 24.98
CA ASN A 204 3.10 33.70 24.66
C ASN A 204 3.74 34.60 25.74
N TRP A 205 4.17 34.04 26.87
CA TRP A 205 4.82 34.82 27.93
C TRP A 205 6.29 35.04 27.61
N THR A 206 6.82 36.19 28.06
CA THR A 206 8.24 36.57 27.91
C THR A 206 8.93 36.79 29.25
N SER A 207 8.17 37.02 30.32
CA SER A 207 8.72 37.12 31.68
C SER A 207 7.69 36.70 32.73
N THR A 208 8.16 36.27 33.90
CA THR A 208 7.32 36.05 35.08
C THR A 208 8.12 36.20 36.38
N TYR A 209 7.44 36.33 37.50
CA TYR A 209 8.00 36.31 38.86
C TYR A 209 6.97 35.78 39.84
N PHE A 210 7.39 35.36 41.03
CA PHE A 210 6.58 34.58 41.97
C PHE A 210 6.51 35.24 43.36
N ALA A 211 5.48 34.90 44.13
CA ALA A 211 5.40 35.14 45.57
C ALA A 211 4.56 34.04 46.23
N GLY A 212 4.81 33.77 47.51
CA GLY A 212 4.01 32.86 48.30
C GLY A 212 3.12 33.63 49.28
N TYR A 213 1.82 33.35 49.30
CA TYR A 213 0.92 33.77 50.37
C TYR A 213 0.80 32.64 51.38
N THR A 214 1.47 32.78 52.52
CA THR A 214 1.57 31.69 53.49
C THR A 214 1.37 32.10 54.94
N ASP A 215 0.97 31.11 55.72
CA ASP A 215 0.87 31.07 57.18
C ASP A 215 1.46 29.71 57.61
N ASP A 216 2.69 29.63 58.13
CA ASP A 216 3.65 30.69 58.46
C ASP A 216 4.64 30.95 57.30
N GLY A 217 5.81 30.31 57.30
CA GLY A 217 6.95 30.70 56.48
C GLY A 217 6.96 30.08 55.09
N PHE A 218 7.60 30.77 54.16
CA PHE A 218 7.75 30.38 52.75
C PHE A 218 9.16 30.60 52.26
N LYS A 219 9.67 29.64 51.48
CA LYS A 219 10.97 29.72 50.83
C LYS A 219 10.89 29.06 49.46
N MET A 220 11.47 29.68 48.45
CA MET A 220 11.41 29.17 47.07
C MET A 220 12.78 29.27 46.42
N TYR A 221 13.15 28.21 45.70
CA TYR A 221 14.30 28.15 44.82
C TYR A 221 13.80 27.96 43.39
N ILE A 222 14.42 28.67 42.46
CA ILE A 222 14.17 28.54 41.02
C ILE A 222 15.49 28.23 40.35
N ASN A 223 15.54 27.16 39.54
CA ASN A 223 16.75 26.66 38.90
C ASN A 223 17.91 26.44 39.90
N GLY A 224 17.58 25.97 41.10
CA GLY A 224 18.53 25.71 42.19
C GLY A 224 19.02 26.95 42.96
N GLN A 225 18.62 28.18 42.55
CA GLN A 225 19.00 29.42 43.21
C GLN A 225 17.91 29.89 44.17
N LEU A 226 18.29 30.40 45.35
CA LEU A 226 17.33 30.93 46.33
C LEU A 226 16.66 32.19 45.79
N ALA A 227 15.36 32.08 45.48
CA ALA A 227 14.57 33.14 44.86
C ALA A 227 13.80 33.96 45.90
N ILE A 228 13.23 33.29 46.92
CA ILE A 228 12.45 33.93 47.99
C ILE A 228 12.83 33.27 49.31
N ASN A 229 13.08 34.09 50.33
CA ASN A 229 13.33 33.62 51.69
C ASN A 229 12.50 34.43 52.70
N ASN A 230 11.32 33.94 53.04
CA ASN A 230 10.44 34.49 54.06
C ASN A 230 10.15 33.42 55.12
N TRP A 231 11.21 32.85 55.69
CA TRP A 231 11.17 31.71 56.61
C TRP A 231 11.07 32.14 58.08
N ARG A 232 9.90 32.62 58.50
CA ARG A 232 9.63 33.15 59.85
C ARG A 232 8.18 32.91 60.27
N GLU A 233 7.90 33.01 61.57
CA GLU A 233 6.53 33.01 62.10
C GLU A 233 5.77 34.24 61.60
N GLN A 234 4.55 34.03 61.13
CA GLN A 234 3.66 35.09 60.65
C GLN A 234 2.26 34.54 60.39
N GLY A 235 1.24 35.38 60.58
CA GLY A 235 -0.06 35.11 59.98
C GLY A 235 -0.01 35.20 58.45
N SER A 236 -1.09 34.75 57.81
CA SER A 236 -1.28 34.72 56.35
C SER A 236 -0.85 36.02 55.64
N THR A 237 0.33 36.00 55.02
CA THR A 237 0.97 37.17 54.42
C THR A 237 1.71 36.81 53.14
N TRP A 238 1.70 37.71 52.14
CA TRP A 238 2.53 37.55 50.93
C TRP A 238 4.01 37.74 51.25
N SER A 239 4.85 36.87 50.72
CA SER A 239 6.30 37.06 50.70
C SER A 239 6.68 38.26 49.83
N PRO A 240 7.94 38.75 49.93
CA PRO A 240 8.53 39.52 48.84
C PRO A 240 8.48 38.74 47.52
N TYR A 241 8.45 39.48 46.41
CA TYR A 241 8.55 38.88 45.08
C TYR A 241 9.93 38.26 44.83
N SER A 242 9.97 37.19 44.03
CA SER A 242 11.20 36.70 43.43
C SER A 242 11.80 37.71 42.45
N PRO A 243 13.03 37.48 41.95
CA PRO A 243 13.49 38.11 40.71
C PRO A 243 12.53 37.85 39.54
N ILE A 244 12.65 38.68 38.50
CA ILE A 244 11.99 38.48 37.21
C ILE A 244 12.81 37.48 36.39
N TYR A 245 12.14 36.44 35.89
CA TYR A 245 12.73 35.42 35.03
C TYR A 245 12.34 35.69 33.59
N ASP A 246 13.33 35.68 32.69
CA ASP A 246 13.11 35.66 31.26
C ASP A 246 12.67 34.25 30.84
N VAL A 247 11.51 34.18 30.21
CA VAL A 247 10.91 32.94 29.69
C VAL A 247 10.56 33.11 28.21
N SER A 248 11.26 33.99 27.49
CA SER A 248 11.05 34.23 26.07
C SER A 248 11.39 32.99 25.22
N GLU A 249 12.45 32.26 25.58
CA GLU A 249 12.90 31.02 24.94
C GLU A 249 12.48 29.78 25.76
N ASP A 250 13.10 29.56 26.92
CA ASP A 250 12.75 28.45 27.83
C ASP A 250 11.48 28.79 28.61
N LYS A 251 10.44 27.98 28.44
CA LYS A 251 9.13 28.17 29.09
C LYS A 251 9.03 27.46 30.44
N THR A 252 10.11 26.85 30.89
CA THR A 252 10.10 25.86 31.94
C THR A 252 11.06 26.28 33.06
N LEU A 253 10.57 26.28 34.29
CA LEU A 253 11.34 26.67 35.48
C LEU A 253 11.37 25.51 36.48
N ASN A 254 12.57 25.05 36.84
CA ASN A 254 12.72 24.06 37.91
C ASN A 254 12.48 24.74 39.26
N VAL A 255 11.60 24.19 40.08
CA VAL A 255 11.22 24.78 41.37
C VAL A 255 11.43 23.83 42.53
N GLU A 256 11.91 24.40 43.63
CA GLU A 256 11.86 23.78 44.96
C GLU A 256 11.22 24.79 45.91
N ILE A 257 10.07 24.44 46.47
CA ILE A 257 9.27 25.33 47.32
C ILE A 257 9.13 24.70 48.69
N TRP A 258 9.28 25.49 49.73
CA TRP A 258 9.11 25.10 51.11
C TRP A 258 8.07 26.00 51.74
N TRP A 259 7.14 25.38 52.45
CA TRP A 259 6.17 26.03 53.31
C TRP A 259 6.19 25.37 54.68
N TYR A 260 5.99 26.12 55.75
CA TYR A 260 5.74 25.53 57.06
C TYR A 260 4.56 26.19 57.76
N ASN A 261 3.85 25.40 58.56
CA ASN A 261 2.91 25.91 59.55
C ASN A 261 3.39 25.53 60.95
N GLY A 262 3.72 26.52 61.75
CA GLY A 262 4.20 26.41 63.11
C GLY A 262 3.06 26.32 64.13
N GLY A 263 1.90 26.89 63.83
CA GLY A 263 0.73 26.92 64.71
C GLY A 263 -0.44 27.69 64.09
N GLY A 264 -1.68 27.41 64.52
CA GLY A 264 -2.85 28.11 64.00
C GLY A 264 -3.35 27.58 62.64
N PRO A 265 -4.12 28.39 61.87
CA PRO A 265 -4.96 27.89 60.78
C PRO A 265 -4.19 27.37 59.56
N GLY A 266 -3.01 27.93 59.25
CA GLY A 266 -2.14 27.53 58.16
C GLY A 266 -2.70 27.75 56.75
N TYR A 267 -1.90 28.28 55.84
CA TYR A 267 -2.30 28.44 54.44
C TYR A 267 -1.07 28.46 53.52
N TYR A 268 -1.20 27.85 52.33
CA TYR A 268 -0.24 27.97 51.25
C TYR A 268 -0.96 28.37 49.97
N HIS A 269 -0.44 29.38 49.30
CA HIS A 269 -0.79 29.72 47.93
C HIS A 269 0.41 30.29 47.17
N LEU A 270 0.70 29.73 46.00
CA LEU A 270 1.73 30.22 45.09
C LEU A 270 1.10 31.15 44.05
N GLY A 271 1.55 32.41 44.02
CA GLY A 271 1.20 33.38 43.01
C GLY A 271 2.30 33.56 41.97
N TRP A 272 1.91 34.00 40.78
CA TRP A 272 2.82 34.41 39.71
C TRP A 272 2.33 35.66 38.96
N ALA A 273 3.28 36.37 38.36
CA ALA A 273 2.97 37.47 37.46
C ALA A 273 2.59 36.95 36.08
N ILE A 274 1.49 37.49 35.56
CA ILE A 274 0.99 37.23 34.22
C ILE A 274 1.12 38.51 33.39
N PRO A 275 1.13 38.44 32.04
CA PRO A 275 1.06 39.64 31.21
C PRO A 275 -0.15 40.52 31.60
N GLY A 276 0.12 41.70 32.16
CA GLY A 276 -0.91 42.66 32.56
C GLY A 276 -1.53 42.45 33.95
N GLY A 277 -1.02 41.54 34.79
CA GLY A 277 -1.58 41.35 36.14
C GLY A 277 -0.85 40.35 37.05
N TRP A 278 -1.56 39.90 38.08
CA TRP A 278 -1.09 38.94 39.07
C TRP A 278 -2.19 37.94 39.40
N THR A 279 -1.86 36.65 39.54
CA THR A 279 -2.82 35.60 39.90
C THR A 279 -2.14 34.40 40.55
N GLY A 280 -2.91 33.38 40.93
CA GLY A 280 -2.38 32.10 41.38
C GLY A 280 -1.65 31.36 40.25
N ALA A 281 -0.52 30.73 40.56
CA ALA A 281 0.23 29.94 39.58
C ALA A 281 -0.65 28.87 38.92
N GLY A 282 -0.50 28.67 37.62
CA GLY A 282 -1.41 27.81 36.85
C GLY A 282 -2.74 28.46 36.47
N CYS A 283 -2.93 29.76 36.74
CA CYS A 283 -4.03 30.55 36.19
C CYS A 283 -3.55 31.68 35.25
N ASP A 284 -4.34 32.02 34.23
CA ASP A 284 -4.11 33.15 33.30
C ASP A 284 -5.43 33.61 32.64
N TYR A 285 -5.43 34.82 32.06
CA TYR A 285 -6.49 35.31 31.17
C TYR A 285 -6.34 34.70 29.77
N THR A 286 -7.30 33.88 29.36
CA THR A 286 -7.30 33.29 28.02
C THR A 286 -7.85 34.28 26.99
N GLY A 287 -6.97 35.05 26.32
CA GLY A 287 -7.34 35.77 25.08
C GLY A 287 -7.63 37.28 25.18
N GLY A 288 -7.14 37.97 26.22
CA GLY A 288 -7.27 39.43 26.36
C GLY A 288 -8.38 39.87 27.33
N TRP A 289 -8.54 41.19 27.51
CA TRP A 289 -9.47 41.77 28.49
C TRP A 289 -10.92 41.34 28.22
N GLY A 290 -11.49 40.54 29.13
CA GLY A 290 -12.92 40.17 29.13
C GLY A 290 -13.25 38.76 28.66
N VAL A 291 -12.26 37.90 28.38
CA VAL A 291 -12.49 36.52 27.94
C VAL A 291 -11.75 35.53 28.84
N GLY A 292 -12.50 34.68 29.55
CA GLY A 292 -12.07 33.47 30.27
C GLY A 292 -10.88 33.58 31.24
N PHE A 293 -11.14 33.43 32.55
CA PHE A 293 -10.09 33.14 33.52
C PHE A 293 -9.99 31.61 33.70
N SER A 294 -8.85 31.00 33.36
CA SER A 294 -8.62 29.56 33.55
C SER A 294 -7.56 29.35 34.62
N CYS A 295 -7.77 28.37 35.50
CA CYS A 295 -6.81 27.88 36.50
C CYS A 295 -6.36 26.43 36.23
N ASN A 296 -6.61 25.92 35.02
CA ASN A 296 -6.24 24.57 34.61
C ASN A 296 -5.27 24.62 33.43
N LEU A 297 -4.15 25.32 33.61
CA LEU A 297 -3.12 25.46 32.58
C LEU A 297 -2.17 24.26 32.51
N ASN A 298 -2.37 23.21 33.32
CA ASN A 298 -1.46 22.06 33.46
C ASN A 298 0.00 22.48 33.70
N THR A 299 0.19 23.60 34.42
CA THR A 299 1.48 24.27 34.62
C THR A 299 2.45 23.49 35.49
N PHE A 300 1.96 22.68 36.43
CA PHE A 300 2.78 21.94 37.37
C PHE A 300 3.09 20.53 36.86
N SER A 301 4.37 20.17 36.86
CA SER A 301 4.84 18.81 36.60
C SER A 301 5.96 18.42 37.55
N SER A 302 6.22 17.12 37.71
CA SER A 302 7.31 16.58 38.50
C SER A 302 8.05 15.48 37.73
N GLY A 303 9.32 15.27 38.05
CA GLY A 303 10.24 14.54 37.17
C GLY A 303 10.85 15.47 36.11
N SER A 304 11.76 14.94 35.29
CA SER A 304 12.58 15.72 34.37
C SER A 304 11.87 16.21 33.09
N GLY A 305 10.60 15.85 32.88
CA GLY A 305 9.91 16.09 31.60
C GLY A 305 10.54 15.30 30.45
N ALA A 306 9.94 15.36 29.25
CA ALA A 306 10.55 14.76 28.07
C ALA A 306 11.81 15.54 27.69
N THR A 307 12.94 14.85 27.61
CA THR A 307 14.23 15.41 27.16
C THR A 307 14.16 15.88 25.71
N GLN A 308 15.01 16.84 25.33
CA GLN A 308 15.10 17.30 23.94
C GLN A 308 15.44 16.14 22.99
N GLU A 309 16.25 15.17 23.43
CA GLU A 309 16.54 13.94 22.70
C GLU A 309 15.28 13.09 22.44
N GLN A 310 14.40 12.93 23.43
CA GLN A 310 13.14 12.20 23.28
C GLN A 310 12.18 12.90 22.31
N ILE A 311 12.10 14.24 22.36
CA ILE A 311 11.30 15.05 21.43
C ILE A 311 11.84 14.90 20.00
N ASN A 312 13.16 15.00 19.83
CA ASN A 312 13.82 14.82 18.53
C ASN A 312 13.58 13.41 17.97
N ALA A 313 13.64 12.39 18.82
CA ALA A 313 13.38 11.00 18.43
C ALA A 313 11.93 10.80 17.95
N TYR A 314 10.95 11.39 18.63
CA TYR A 314 9.56 11.35 18.19
C TYR A 314 9.35 12.09 16.86
N ASN A 315 9.89 13.30 16.71
CA ASN A 315 9.80 14.06 15.47
C ASN A 315 10.42 13.29 14.29
N GLN A 316 11.58 12.66 14.50
CA GLN A 316 12.21 11.82 13.49
C GLN A 316 11.36 10.58 13.17
N ALA A 317 10.75 9.94 14.17
CA ALA A 317 9.87 8.79 13.95
C ALA A 317 8.64 9.17 13.10
N VAL A 318 8.05 10.35 13.33
CA VAL A 318 6.94 10.87 12.51
C VAL A 318 7.38 11.15 11.07
N THR A 319 8.55 11.76 10.86
CA THR A 319 9.10 11.95 9.52
C THR A 319 9.33 10.62 8.79
N ASN A 320 9.90 9.63 9.48
CA ASN A 320 10.14 8.31 8.92
C ASN A 320 8.83 7.59 8.58
N GLN A 321 7.80 7.71 9.42
CA GLN A 321 6.46 7.17 9.16
C GLN A 321 5.85 7.77 7.89
N ALA A 322 5.95 9.08 7.70
CA ALA A 322 5.47 9.73 6.48
C ALA A 322 6.21 9.22 5.22
N GLY A 323 7.53 9.05 5.30
CA GLY A 323 8.32 8.47 4.22
C GLY A 323 7.95 7.02 3.90
N ALA A 324 7.77 6.19 4.93
CA ALA A 324 7.35 4.79 4.77
C ALA A 324 5.93 4.69 4.18
N GLN A 325 5.02 5.57 4.59
CA GLN A 325 3.66 5.63 4.06
C GLN A 325 3.66 5.98 2.57
N GLN A 326 4.49 6.93 2.15
CA GLN A 326 4.63 7.29 0.73
C GLN A 326 5.17 6.10 -0.07
N ASN A 327 6.22 5.44 0.40
CA ASN A 327 6.79 4.27 -0.27
C ASN A 327 5.75 3.14 -0.43
N TYR A 328 4.96 2.84 0.61
CA TYR A 328 3.87 1.87 0.53
C TYR A 328 2.83 2.24 -0.54
N ASN A 329 2.46 3.52 -0.63
CA ASN A 329 1.51 4.01 -1.65
C ASN A 329 2.08 3.86 -3.06
N ASP A 330 3.36 4.16 -3.25
CA ASP A 330 4.06 4.04 -4.53
C ASP A 330 4.13 2.56 -4.97
N LYS A 331 4.52 1.66 -4.06
CA LYS A 331 4.55 0.21 -4.33
C LYS A 331 3.17 -0.39 -4.58
N THR A 332 2.15 0.09 -3.89
CA THR A 332 0.75 -0.30 -4.16
C THR A 332 0.31 0.12 -5.56
N THR A 333 0.69 1.33 -6.00
CA THR A 333 0.39 1.82 -7.34
C THR A 333 1.05 0.96 -8.42
N ILE A 334 2.33 0.61 -8.23
CA ILE A 334 3.08 -0.27 -9.13
C ILE A 334 2.43 -1.65 -9.19
N TYR A 335 2.16 -2.28 -8.04
CA TYR A 335 1.50 -3.59 -7.99
C TYR A 335 0.16 -3.59 -8.76
N ASN A 336 -0.67 -2.58 -8.56
CA ASN A 336 -1.96 -2.47 -9.26
C ASN A 336 -1.78 -2.29 -10.78
N ALA A 337 -0.76 -1.55 -11.22
CA ALA A 337 -0.44 -1.39 -12.64
C ALA A 337 0.00 -2.73 -13.26
N GLU A 338 0.86 -3.49 -12.59
CA GLU A 338 1.33 -4.79 -13.07
C GLU A 338 0.21 -5.83 -13.15
N VAL A 339 -0.72 -5.82 -12.18
CA VAL A 339 -1.93 -6.66 -12.21
C VAL A 339 -2.84 -6.30 -13.40
N SER A 340 -2.97 -5.00 -13.71
CA SER A 340 -3.73 -4.55 -14.87
C SER A 340 -3.11 -5.09 -16.17
N THR A 341 -1.78 -4.99 -16.31
CA THR A 341 -1.05 -5.56 -17.45
C THR A 341 -1.25 -7.08 -17.56
N LEU A 342 -1.18 -7.82 -16.45
CA LEU A 342 -1.43 -9.26 -16.43
C LEU A 342 -2.84 -9.60 -16.93
N ASN A 343 -3.85 -8.82 -16.57
CA ASN A 343 -5.21 -8.99 -17.07
C ASN A 343 -5.28 -8.80 -18.59
N THR A 344 -4.58 -7.81 -19.14
CA THR A 344 -4.46 -7.62 -20.60
C THR A 344 -3.76 -8.78 -21.29
N CYS A 345 -2.68 -9.31 -20.71
CA CYS A 345 -1.99 -10.50 -21.22
C CYS A 345 -2.95 -11.71 -21.24
N ASN A 346 -3.72 -11.93 -20.18
CA ASN A 346 -4.70 -13.03 -20.10
C ASN A 346 -5.82 -12.90 -21.15
N GLN A 347 -6.35 -11.70 -21.38
CA GLN A 347 -7.34 -11.46 -22.44
C GLN A 347 -6.76 -11.75 -23.84
N THR A 348 -5.49 -11.39 -24.05
CA THR A 348 -4.78 -11.67 -25.30
C THR A 348 -4.60 -13.17 -25.49
N LEU A 349 -4.15 -13.90 -24.47
CA LEU A 349 -4.03 -15.36 -24.49
C LEU A 349 -5.37 -16.04 -24.79
N GLN A 350 -6.46 -15.60 -24.16
CA GLN A 350 -7.79 -16.12 -24.43
C GLN A 350 -8.18 -15.93 -25.90
N SER A 351 -7.99 -14.72 -26.44
CA SER A 351 -8.28 -14.39 -27.84
C SER A 351 -7.45 -15.24 -28.81
N LYS A 352 -6.15 -15.43 -28.53
CA LYS A 352 -5.26 -16.26 -29.35
C LYS A 352 -5.58 -17.75 -29.24
N THR A 353 -6.05 -18.21 -28.09
CA THR A 353 -6.52 -19.59 -27.89
C THR A 353 -7.74 -19.86 -28.76
N VAL A 354 -8.75 -18.98 -28.75
CA VAL A 354 -9.92 -19.10 -29.64
C VAL A 354 -9.53 -19.08 -31.11
N ALA A 355 -8.60 -18.21 -31.51
CA ALA A 355 -8.11 -18.17 -32.89
C ALA A 355 -7.42 -19.48 -33.31
N TYR A 356 -6.62 -20.06 -32.42
CA TYR A 356 -6.01 -21.38 -32.63
C TYR A 356 -7.06 -22.48 -32.75
N ASP A 357 -8.02 -22.56 -31.83
CA ASP A 357 -9.06 -23.60 -31.86
C ASP A 357 -9.89 -23.51 -33.15
N ASN A 358 -10.23 -22.29 -33.59
CA ASN A 358 -10.89 -22.07 -34.88
C ASN A 358 -10.05 -22.53 -36.07
N SER A 359 -8.72 -22.32 -36.04
CA SER A 359 -7.82 -22.77 -37.10
C SER A 359 -7.70 -24.30 -37.16
N VAL A 360 -7.72 -24.98 -36.01
CA VAL A 360 -7.75 -26.44 -35.91
C VAL A 360 -9.02 -26.99 -36.55
N ILE A 361 -10.19 -26.41 -36.23
CA ILE A 361 -11.48 -26.78 -36.83
C ILE A 361 -11.45 -26.55 -38.35
N ASN A 362 -10.95 -25.39 -38.79
CA ASN A 362 -10.86 -25.07 -40.22
C ASN A 362 -9.97 -26.08 -40.97
N LYS A 363 -8.81 -26.44 -40.41
CA LYS A 363 -7.95 -27.49 -40.98
C LYS A 363 -8.68 -28.82 -41.09
N ALA A 364 -9.40 -29.25 -40.03
CA ALA A 364 -10.13 -30.51 -40.02
C ALA A 364 -11.24 -30.54 -41.10
N ASN A 365 -11.96 -29.43 -41.28
CA ASN A 365 -12.96 -29.29 -42.34
C ASN A 365 -12.34 -29.37 -43.74
N ASN A 366 -11.23 -28.67 -43.97
CA ASN A 366 -10.52 -28.71 -45.26
C ASN A 366 -9.90 -30.09 -45.54
N LEU A 367 -9.43 -30.81 -44.52
CA LEU A 367 -8.97 -32.19 -44.67
C LEU A 367 -10.11 -33.11 -45.12
N THR A 368 -11.30 -32.92 -44.56
CA THR A 368 -12.49 -33.68 -44.95
C THR A 368 -12.87 -33.40 -46.41
N ALA A 369 -12.88 -32.12 -46.82
CA ALA A 369 -13.12 -31.74 -48.22
C ALA A 369 -12.06 -32.33 -49.17
N LYS A 370 -10.78 -32.27 -48.79
CA LYS A 370 -9.67 -32.89 -49.52
C LYS A 370 -9.85 -34.39 -49.69
N ASN A 371 -10.32 -35.10 -48.66
CA ASN A 371 -10.55 -36.54 -48.75
C ASN A 371 -11.76 -36.89 -49.63
N ASN A 372 -12.82 -36.09 -49.60
CA ASN A 372 -14.02 -36.29 -50.43
C ASN A 372 -13.77 -36.09 -51.93
N THR A 373 -12.70 -35.39 -52.34
CA THR A 373 -12.31 -35.24 -53.75
C THR A 373 -11.46 -36.40 -54.28
N GLN A 374 -11.13 -37.39 -53.44
CA GLN A 374 -10.38 -38.59 -53.82
C GLN A 374 -11.26 -39.81 -54.09
N THR A 375 -12.51 -39.78 -53.61
CA THR A 375 -13.58 -40.73 -53.93
C THR A 375 -14.32 -40.28 -55.17
#